data_AF-A0A962KMD6-F1
#
_entry.id   AF-A0A962KMD6-F1
#
_cell.length_a   1.000
_cell.length_b   1.000
_cell.length_c   1.000
_cell.angle_alpha   90.00
_cell.angle_beta   90.00
_cell.angle_gamma   90.00
#
_symmetry.space_group_name_H-M   'P 1'
#
loop_
_entity.id
_entity.type
_entity.pdbx_description
1 polymer ?
#
loop_
_entity_poly.entity_id
_entity_poly.type
_entity_poly.pdbx_seq_one_letter_code
_entity_poly.pdbx_strand_id
1 'polypeptide(L)'
;MRPWISVRPGVSDLIAASAPGWSEGKYICKPDLARFRRQYVEQLLADEKGELDELDRQVIASLEAGQPISRNPDEEAEGRYTWGERLADKVAQFGGSWTFIVSFVALLIGWMVLNVVVLGAKPFDPYPFILLNLLLSCVAALQAPVIMMSQRRQETKDRLQAENDYRVNLKSELEIRQLHEKIDHQLARQWEKLAELQQIQIELLEEGVDDRR
;
A
#
# COMPACT_ATOMS: atom_id res chain seq x y z
N MET A 1 16.54 -25.74 -15.17
CA MET A 1 15.17 -26.30 -15.14
C MET A 1 14.75 -26.52 -13.69
N ARG A 2 13.45 -26.53 -13.38
CA ARG A 2 12.90 -26.74 -12.03
C ARG A 2 12.16 -28.08 -12.00
N PRO A 3 12.40 -28.95 -10.99
CA PRO A 3 11.67 -30.21 -10.88
C PRO A 3 10.22 -29.99 -10.45
N TRP A 4 9.33 -30.92 -10.80
CA TRP A 4 7.91 -30.88 -10.48
C TRP A 4 7.61 -30.55 -9.00
N ILE A 5 8.34 -31.19 -8.08
CA ILE A 5 8.16 -31.04 -6.62
C ILE A 5 8.47 -29.64 -6.09
N SER A 6 9.20 -28.82 -6.87
CA SER A 6 9.51 -27.44 -6.53
C SER A 6 8.47 -26.43 -7.04
N VAL A 7 7.53 -26.88 -7.86
CA VAL A 7 6.43 -26.08 -8.39
C VAL A 7 5.29 -26.07 -7.37
N ARG A 8 4.58 -24.94 -7.26
CA ARG A 8 3.46 -24.81 -6.32
C ARG A 8 2.32 -25.75 -6.75
N PRO A 9 1.57 -26.37 -5.82
CA PRO A 9 0.47 -27.27 -6.16
C PRO A 9 -0.53 -26.66 -7.14
N GLY A 10 -1.10 -25.48 -6.85
CA GLY A 10 -2.06 -24.85 -7.76
C GLY A 10 -1.51 -24.54 -9.16
N VAL A 11 -0.23 -24.15 -9.24
CA VAL A 11 0.47 -23.96 -10.54
C VAL A 11 0.74 -25.30 -11.23
N SER A 12 1.03 -26.35 -10.47
CA SER A 12 1.25 -27.71 -10.95
C SER A 12 -0.03 -28.27 -11.56
N ASP A 13 -1.19 -28.02 -10.95
CA ASP A 13 -2.50 -28.43 -11.45
C ASP A 13 -2.84 -27.71 -12.76
N LEU A 14 -2.53 -26.41 -12.85
CA LEU A 14 -2.69 -25.64 -14.08
C LEU A 14 -1.79 -26.18 -15.22
N ILE A 15 -0.55 -26.56 -14.90
CA ILE A 15 0.36 -27.19 -15.86
C ILE A 15 -0.18 -28.56 -16.29
N ALA A 16 -0.68 -29.37 -15.36
CA ALA A 16 -1.24 -30.69 -15.64
C ALA A 16 -2.46 -30.61 -16.58
N ALA A 17 -3.31 -29.60 -16.42
CA ALA A 17 -4.44 -29.34 -17.31
C ALA A 17 -3.99 -28.98 -18.74
N SER A 18 -2.84 -28.32 -18.88
CA SER A 18 -2.32 -27.81 -20.15
C SER A 18 -1.41 -28.81 -20.88
N ALA A 19 -0.70 -29.66 -20.13
CA ALA A 19 0.29 -30.61 -20.62
C ALA A 19 0.07 -31.98 -19.98
N PRO A 20 -0.71 -32.88 -20.63
CA PRO A 20 -0.97 -34.22 -20.11
C PRO A 20 0.33 -35.00 -19.96
N GLY A 21 0.62 -35.49 -18.75
CA GLY A 21 1.88 -36.17 -18.42
C GLY A 21 2.86 -35.35 -17.57
N TRP A 22 2.43 -34.19 -17.06
CA TRP A 22 3.11 -33.50 -15.96
C TRP A 22 2.96 -34.31 -14.65
N SER A 23 4.05 -34.91 -14.18
CA SER A 23 4.08 -35.78 -12.98
C SER A 23 5.50 -35.92 -12.41
N GLU A 24 5.66 -36.84 -11.46
CA GLU A 24 6.93 -37.10 -10.78
C GLU A 24 8.10 -37.34 -11.75
N GLY A 25 9.24 -36.70 -11.48
CA GLY A 25 10.45 -36.76 -12.31
C GLY A 25 10.46 -35.79 -13.51
N LYS A 26 9.38 -35.04 -13.78
CA LYS A 26 9.35 -34.02 -14.84
C LYS A 26 10.01 -32.71 -14.40
N TYR A 27 10.43 -31.96 -15.41
CA TYR A 27 11.11 -30.67 -15.25
C TYR A 27 10.45 -29.62 -16.14
N ILE A 28 10.38 -28.39 -15.64
CA ILE A 28 9.90 -27.23 -16.38
C ILE A 28 11.03 -26.19 -16.52
N CYS A 29 11.07 -25.48 -17.64
CA CYS A 29 12.04 -24.40 -17.82
C CYS A 29 11.61 -23.15 -17.02
N LYS A 30 12.57 -22.26 -16.71
CA LYS A 30 12.28 -21.03 -15.94
C LYS A 30 11.23 -20.12 -16.61
N PRO A 31 11.31 -19.82 -17.93
CA PRO A 31 10.33 -18.94 -18.56
C PRO A 31 8.92 -19.55 -18.63
N ASP A 32 8.78 -20.84 -18.92
CA ASP A 32 7.46 -21.49 -18.91
C ASP A 32 6.84 -21.51 -17.51
N LEU A 33 7.66 -21.79 -16.48
CA LEU A 33 7.20 -21.72 -15.10
C LEU A 33 6.75 -20.30 -14.69
N ALA A 34 7.44 -19.26 -15.16
CA ALA A 34 7.03 -17.88 -14.93
C ALA A 34 5.67 -17.59 -15.58
N ARG A 35 5.48 -18.04 -16.84
CA ARG A 35 4.21 -17.91 -17.55
C ARG A 35 3.04 -18.59 -16.82
N PHE A 36 3.21 -19.83 -16.36
CA PHE A 36 2.15 -20.53 -15.63
C PHE A 36 1.87 -19.93 -14.26
N ARG A 37 2.89 -19.44 -13.55
CA ARG A 37 2.70 -18.70 -12.30
C ARG A 37 1.88 -17.43 -12.51
N ARG A 38 2.17 -16.70 -13.58
CA ARG A 38 1.42 -15.51 -13.98
C ARG A 38 -0.04 -15.82 -14.19
N GLN A 39 -0.33 -16.81 -15.04
CA GLN A 39 -1.69 -17.22 -15.36
C GLN A 39 -2.45 -17.67 -14.12
N TYR A 40 -1.80 -18.41 -13.22
CA TYR A 40 -2.41 -18.84 -11.96
C TYR A 40 -2.81 -17.65 -11.08
N VAL A 41 -1.92 -16.68 -10.89
CA VAL A 41 -2.23 -15.48 -10.07
C VAL A 41 -3.28 -14.60 -10.76
N GLU A 42 -3.22 -14.43 -12.08
CA GLU A 42 -4.24 -13.70 -12.86
C GLU A 42 -5.62 -14.36 -12.72
N GLN A 43 -5.71 -15.68 -12.83
CA GLN A 43 -6.97 -16.41 -12.64
C GLN A 43 -7.49 -16.28 -11.22
N LEU A 44 -6.64 -16.44 -10.22
CA LEU A 44 -7.02 -16.31 -8.81
C LEU A 44 -7.59 -14.92 -8.50
N LEU A 45 -6.91 -13.87 -8.95
CA LEU A 45 -7.36 -12.50 -8.73
C LEU A 45 -8.61 -12.16 -9.55
N ALA A 46 -8.74 -12.70 -10.77
CA ALA A 46 -9.93 -12.52 -11.60
C ALA A 46 -11.16 -13.23 -11.02
N ASP A 47 -10.98 -14.38 -10.37
CA ASP A 47 -12.07 -15.09 -9.68
C ASP A 47 -12.59 -14.28 -8.48
N GLU A 48 -11.69 -13.62 -7.74
CA GLU A 48 -12.06 -12.83 -6.55
C GLU A 48 -12.61 -11.43 -6.89
N LYS A 49 -12.07 -10.77 -7.92
CA LYS A 49 -12.39 -9.36 -8.25
C LYS A 49 -13.15 -9.17 -9.56
N GLY A 50 -13.27 -10.21 -10.39
CA GLY A 50 -13.81 -10.12 -11.74
C GLY A 50 -12.78 -9.58 -12.74
N GLU A 51 -12.55 -8.26 -12.72
CA GLU A 51 -11.60 -7.59 -13.63
C GLU A 51 -10.33 -7.13 -12.90
N LEU A 52 -9.18 -7.32 -13.56
CA LEU A 52 -7.88 -6.93 -13.03
C LEU A 52 -7.52 -5.50 -13.44
N ASP A 53 -7.29 -4.65 -12.45
CA ASP A 53 -6.84 -3.29 -12.64
C ASP A 53 -5.33 -3.22 -12.96
N GLU A 54 -4.87 -2.05 -13.38
CA GLU A 54 -3.46 -1.77 -13.67
C GLU A 54 -2.56 -2.03 -12.45
N LEU A 55 -3.03 -1.69 -11.24
CA LEU A 55 -2.29 -1.96 -10.01
C LEU A 55 -2.09 -3.46 -9.76
N ASP A 56 -3.11 -4.29 -10.04
CA ASP A 56 -3.01 -5.74 -9.89
C ASP A 56 -1.97 -6.33 -10.84
N ARG A 57 -1.99 -5.87 -12.11
CA ARG A 57 -1.02 -6.28 -13.13
C ARG A 57 0.41 -5.90 -12.77
N GLN A 58 0.61 -4.74 -12.15
CA GLN A 58 1.92 -4.32 -11.65
C GLN A 58 2.41 -5.23 -10.51
N VAL A 59 1.52 -5.63 -9.58
CA VAL A 59 1.88 -6.57 -8.51
C VAL A 59 2.26 -7.93 -9.09
N ILE A 60 1.48 -8.46 -10.03
CA ILE A 60 1.79 -9.73 -10.73
C ILE A 60 3.18 -9.66 -11.39
N ALA A 61 3.47 -8.59 -12.13
CA ALA A 61 4.77 -8.41 -12.79
C ALA A 61 5.93 -8.33 -11.78
N SER A 62 5.73 -7.67 -10.64
CA SER A 62 6.76 -7.54 -9.60
C SER A 62 7.06 -8.87 -8.88
N LEU A 63 6.08 -9.75 -8.74
CA LEU A 63 6.23 -11.09 -8.17
C LEU A 63 7.12 -11.97 -9.05
N GLU A 64 7.02 -11.83 -10.38
CA GLU A 64 7.89 -12.54 -11.33
C GLU A 64 9.33 -12.04 -11.27
N ALA A 65 9.51 -10.71 -11.20
CA ALA A 65 10.82 -10.08 -11.18
C ALA A 65 11.60 -10.31 -9.87
N GLY A 66 10.92 -10.70 -8.79
CA GLY A 66 11.52 -10.85 -7.46
C GLY A 66 12.03 -9.52 -6.89
N GLN A 67 11.52 -8.40 -7.39
CA GLN A 67 11.91 -7.07 -6.96
C GLN A 67 11.04 -6.59 -5.79
N PRO A 68 11.56 -5.72 -4.91
CA PRO A 68 10.75 -5.08 -3.88
C PRO A 68 9.69 -4.18 -4.56
N ILE A 69 8.43 -4.32 -4.11
CA ILE A 69 7.35 -3.41 -4.51
C ILE A 69 7.44 -2.09 -3.77
N SER A 70 7.98 -2.11 -2.54
CA SER A 70 8.10 -0.93 -1.69
C SER A 70 8.96 0.13 -2.39
N ARG A 71 8.29 1.08 -3.03
CA ARG A 71 8.88 2.34 -3.46
C ARG A 71 8.65 3.36 -2.37
N ASN A 72 9.55 4.32 -2.21
CA ASN A 72 9.29 5.47 -1.36
C ASN A 72 8.60 6.55 -2.22
N PRO A 73 7.30 6.81 -2.06
CA PRO A 73 6.58 7.80 -2.88
C PRO A 73 7.17 9.20 -2.74
N ASP A 74 7.79 9.48 -1.58
CA ASP A 74 8.37 10.77 -1.27
C ASP A 74 9.61 11.07 -2.15
N GLU A 75 10.43 10.07 -2.47
CA GLU A 75 11.65 10.25 -3.27
C GLU A 75 11.36 10.63 -4.75
N GLU A 76 10.27 10.14 -5.33
CA GLU A 76 9.86 10.51 -6.70
C GLU A 76 9.18 11.89 -6.75
N ALA A 77 8.58 12.34 -5.65
CA ALA A 77 7.84 13.59 -5.58
C ALA A 77 8.75 14.80 -5.27
N GLU A 78 9.79 14.62 -4.45
CA GLU A 78 10.66 15.70 -3.98
C GLU A 78 11.41 16.44 -5.11
N GLY A 79 11.73 15.76 -6.21
CA GLY A 79 12.41 16.37 -7.37
C GLY A 79 11.52 17.24 -8.27
N ARG A 80 10.20 17.26 -8.06
CA ARG A 80 9.23 17.87 -9.01
C ARG A 80 8.58 19.16 -8.50
N TYR A 81 8.83 19.56 -7.26
CA TYR A 81 8.19 20.73 -6.68
C TYR A 81 8.79 22.05 -7.17
N THR A 82 7.94 22.89 -7.72
CA THR A 82 8.30 24.26 -8.11
C THR A 82 8.55 25.13 -6.88
N TRP A 83 9.27 26.24 -7.07
CA TRP A 83 9.53 27.19 -5.99
C TRP A 83 8.24 27.74 -5.36
N GLY A 84 7.20 27.98 -6.17
CA GLY A 84 5.90 28.46 -5.71
C GLY A 84 5.18 27.45 -4.81
N GLU A 85 5.22 26.17 -5.15
CA GLU A 85 4.61 25.10 -4.34
C GLU A 85 5.31 24.93 -2.99
N ARG A 86 6.64 25.09 -2.95
CA ARG A 86 7.40 25.07 -1.70
C ARG A 86 7.08 26.25 -0.79
N LEU A 87 6.84 27.43 -1.37
CA LEU A 87 6.43 28.62 -0.64
C LEU A 87 5.00 28.47 -0.11
N ALA A 88 4.07 27.99 -0.94
CA ALA A 88 2.68 27.77 -0.57
C ALA A 88 2.54 26.80 0.61
N ASP A 89 3.27 25.68 0.62
CA ASP A 89 3.29 24.74 1.74
C ASP A 89 3.76 25.38 3.05
N LYS A 90 4.84 26.17 3.00
CA LYS A 90 5.34 26.88 4.18
C LYS A 90 4.32 27.89 4.70
N VAL A 91 3.66 28.62 3.81
CA VAL A 91 2.60 29.58 4.17
C VAL A 91 1.39 28.87 4.75
N ALA A 92 0.97 27.74 4.19
CA ALA A 92 -0.14 26.94 4.71
C ALA A 92 0.17 26.33 6.09
N GLN A 93 1.36 25.77 6.28
CA GLN A 93 1.82 25.24 7.57
C GLN A 93 1.93 26.33 8.64
N PHE A 94 2.44 27.51 8.27
CA PHE A 94 2.54 28.65 9.18
C PHE A 94 1.15 29.20 9.54
N GLY A 95 0.29 29.38 8.54
CA GLY A 95 -1.08 29.87 8.72
C GLY A 95 -1.98 28.93 9.53
N GLY A 96 -1.67 27.63 9.57
CA GLY A 96 -2.37 26.62 10.38
C GLY A 96 -1.92 26.53 11.83
N SER A 97 -0.93 27.31 12.27
CA SER A 97 -0.40 27.24 13.64
C SER A 97 -1.22 28.05 14.63
N TRP A 98 -1.47 27.49 15.82
CA TRP A 98 -2.05 28.22 16.96
C TRP A 98 -1.24 29.45 17.37
N THR A 99 0.08 29.40 17.25
CA THR A 99 0.96 30.53 17.56
C THR A 99 0.76 31.70 16.58
N PHE A 100 0.53 31.40 15.31
CA PHE A 100 0.21 32.41 14.29
C PHE A 100 -1.11 33.11 14.63
N ILE A 101 -2.18 32.34 14.92
CA ILE A 101 -3.50 32.89 15.26
C ILE A 101 -3.41 33.86 16.44
N VAL A 102 -2.74 33.46 17.53
CA VAL A 102 -2.61 34.31 18.73
C VAL A 102 -1.79 35.56 18.43
N SER A 103 -0.66 35.44 17.73
CA SER A 103 0.18 36.60 17.37
C SER A 103 -0.54 37.58 16.43
N PHE A 104 -1.36 37.06 15.51
CA PHE A 104 -2.12 37.85 14.55
C PHE A 104 -3.22 38.65 15.26
N VAL A 105 -3.96 38.03 16.17
CA VAL A 105 -4.97 38.71 17.00
C VAL A 105 -4.32 39.80 17.88
N ALA A 106 -3.17 39.50 18.49
CA ALA A 106 -2.43 40.48 19.30
C ALA A 106 -1.97 41.68 18.47
N LEU A 107 -1.51 41.45 17.23
CA LEU A 107 -1.12 42.51 16.29
C LEU A 107 -2.31 43.39 15.92
N LEU A 108 -3.48 42.81 15.64
CA LEU A 108 -4.70 43.56 15.33
C LEU A 108 -5.12 44.45 16.52
N ILE A 109 -5.10 43.91 17.74
CA ILE A 109 -5.40 44.67 18.95
C ILE A 109 -4.36 45.79 19.14
N GLY A 110 -3.08 45.50 18.96
CA GLY A 110 -2.01 46.49 19.03
C GLY A 110 -2.18 47.63 18.03
N TRP A 111 -2.57 47.32 16.79
CA TRP A 111 -2.83 48.31 15.74
C TRP A 111 -4.01 49.22 16.07
N MET A 112 -5.11 48.64 16.60
CA MET A 112 -6.28 49.42 17.04
C MET A 112 -5.90 50.35 18.20
N VAL A 113 -5.18 49.84 19.21
CA VAL A 113 -4.72 50.66 20.36
C VAL A 113 -3.81 51.79 19.90
N LEU A 114 -2.87 51.52 18.99
CA LEU A 114 -1.96 52.54 18.45
C LEU A 114 -2.72 53.67 17.74
N ASN A 115 -3.67 53.33 16.87
CA ASN A 115 -4.44 54.35 16.11
C ASN A 115 -5.41 55.15 16.98
N VAL A 116 -6.02 54.53 18.00
CA VAL A 116 -6.98 55.19 18.88
C VAL A 116 -6.30 56.03 19.97
N VAL A 117 -5.27 55.48 20.63
CA VAL A 117 -4.68 56.08 21.85
C VAL A 117 -3.46 56.94 21.53
N VAL A 118 -2.58 56.49 20.62
CA VAL A 118 -1.28 57.12 20.38
C VAL A 118 -1.36 58.18 19.28
N LEU A 119 -2.14 57.94 18.23
CA LEU A 119 -2.30 58.87 17.10
C LEU A 119 -3.59 59.72 17.16
N GLY A 120 -4.30 59.77 18.30
CA GLY A 120 -5.64 60.37 18.41
C GLY A 120 -5.82 61.81 17.87
N ALA A 121 -4.74 62.60 17.73
CA ALA A 121 -4.79 63.94 17.10
C ALA A 121 -4.69 63.93 15.55
N LYS A 122 -4.07 62.91 14.95
CA LYS A 122 -3.98 62.64 13.50
C LYS A 122 -3.93 61.12 13.28
N PRO A 123 -5.06 60.40 13.44
CA PRO A 123 -5.09 58.96 13.26
C PRO A 123 -4.78 58.59 11.80
N PHE A 124 -3.88 57.63 11.61
CA PHE A 124 -3.51 57.12 10.30
C PHE A 124 -4.61 56.22 9.71
N ASP A 125 -5.27 55.42 10.56
CA ASP A 125 -6.42 54.59 10.23
C ASP A 125 -7.55 54.84 11.26
N PRO A 126 -8.37 55.88 11.08
CA PRO A 126 -9.45 56.21 12.02
C PRO A 126 -10.54 55.13 12.00
N TYR A 127 -11.24 54.97 13.14
CA TYR A 127 -12.43 54.12 13.23
C TYR A 127 -13.41 54.50 12.11
N PRO A 128 -13.85 53.57 11.23
CA PRO A 128 -13.94 52.10 11.40
C PRO A 128 -12.77 51.24 10.86
N PHE A 129 -11.53 51.77 10.76
CA PHE A 129 -10.31 51.07 10.32
C PHE A 129 -10.35 50.52 8.88
N ILE A 130 -10.51 51.40 7.90
CA ILE A 130 -10.67 51.02 6.49
C ILE A 130 -9.43 50.31 5.93
N LEU A 131 -8.23 50.72 6.34
CA LEU A 131 -6.97 50.16 5.83
C LEU A 131 -6.74 48.76 6.40
N LEU A 132 -6.98 48.57 7.69
CA LEU A 132 -6.93 47.25 8.34
C LEU A 132 -7.94 46.29 7.71
N ASN A 133 -9.18 46.75 7.46
CA ASN A 133 -10.19 45.92 6.82
C ASN A 133 -9.81 45.54 5.38
N LEU A 134 -9.25 46.47 4.61
CA LEU A 134 -8.75 46.19 3.25
C LEU A 134 -7.62 45.15 3.26
N LEU A 135 -6.67 45.27 4.20
CA LEU A 135 -5.57 44.32 4.33
C LEU A 135 -6.06 42.93 4.73
N LEU A 136 -6.96 42.84 5.72
CA LEU A 136 -7.58 41.57 6.12
C LEU A 136 -8.33 40.90 4.96
N SER A 137 -9.09 41.68 4.19
CA SER A 137 -9.82 41.19 3.03
C SER A 137 -8.89 40.63 1.95
N CYS A 138 -7.76 41.31 1.71
CA CYS A 138 -6.74 40.86 0.75
C CYS A 138 -6.07 39.56 1.21
N VAL A 139 -5.69 39.46 2.49
CA VAL A 139 -5.10 38.25 3.08
C VAL A 139 -6.08 37.08 2.99
N ALA A 140 -7.35 37.29 3.35
CA ALA A 140 -8.38 36.26 3.29
C ALA A 140 -8.64 35.77 1.86
N ALA A 141 -8.65 36.69 0.87
CA ALA A 141 -8.82 36.33 -0.54
C ALA A 141 -7.68 35.44 -1.07
N LEU A 142 -6.44 35.66 -0.64
CA LEU A 142 -5.30 34.82 -1.00
C LEU A 142 -5.23 33.51 -0.20
N GLN A 143 -5.88 33.44 0.96
CA GLN A 143 -5.82 32.29 1.85
C GLN A 143 -6.49 31.05 1.25
N ALA A 144 -7.68 31.18 0.65
CA ALA A 144 -8.42 30.03 0.10
C ALA A 144 -7.68 29.31 -1.04
N PRO A 145 -7.10 30.00 -2.06
CA PRO A 145 -6.28 29.35 -3.07
C PRO A 145 -5.03 28.67 -2.52
N VAL A 146 -4.34 29.28 -1.55
CA VAL A 146 -3.14 28.69 -0.94
C VAL A 146 -3.49 27.40 -0.18
N ILE A 147 -4.59 27.42 0.59
CA ILE A 147 -5.10 26.22 1.27
C ILE A 147 -5.48 25.16 0.24
N MET A 148 -6.22 25.51 -0.81
CA MET A 148 -6.64 24.56 -1.85
C MET A 148 -5.45 23.95 -2.60
N MET A 149 -4.41 24.74 -2.88
CA MET A 149 -3.16 24.23 -3.47
C MET A 149 -2.45 23.23 -2.54
N SER A 150 -2.37 23.54 -1.25
CA SER A 150 -1.80 22.64 -0.25
C SER A 150 -2.64 21.36 -0.08
N GLN A 151 -3.96 21.45 -0.11
CA GLN A 151 -4.88 20.31 -0.01
C GLN A 151 -4.74 19.38 -1.21
N ARG A 152 -4.83 19.91 -2.43
CA ARG A 152 -4.67 19.11 -3.67
C ARG A 152 -3.34 18.34 -3.69
N ARG A 153 -2.28 18.96 -3.15
CA ARG A 153 -0.97 18.33 -3.04
C ARG A 153 -0.97 17.20 -2.01
N GLN A 154 -1.57 17.43 -0.85
CA GLN A 154 -1.70 16.39 0.18
C GLN A 154 -2.53 15.21 -0.33
N GLU A 155 -3.68 15.46 -0.98
CA GLU A 155 -4.51 14.42 -1.59
C GLU A 155 -3.74 13.59 -2.63
N THR A 156 -2.87 14.23 -3.41
CA THR A 156 -2.03 13.51 -4.39
C THR A 156 -1.04 12.59 -3.69
N LYS A 157 -0.40 13.04 -2.61
CA LYS A 157 0.50 12.20 -1.80
C LYS A 157 -0.26 11.04 -1.17
N ASP A 158 -1.39 11.33 -0.53
CA ASP A 158 -2.23 10.34 0.15
C ASP A 158 -2.71 9.27 -0.85
N ARG A 159 -3.08 9.68 -2.08
CA ARG A 159 -3.42 8.74 -3.15
C ARG A 159 -2.25 7.84 -3.54
N LEU A 160 -1.07 8.40 -3.78
CA LEU A 160 0.12 7.62 -4.13
C LEU A 160 0.53 6.66 -3.01
N GLN A 161 0.39 7.09 -1.76
CA GLN A 161 0.63 6.26 -0.59
C GLN A 161 -0.38 5.11 -0.53
N ALA A 162 -1.67 5.39 -0.69
CA ALA A 162 -2.71 4.37 -0.73
C ALA A 162 -2.50 3.33 -1.86
N GLU A 163 -2.10 3.78 -3.05
CA GLU A 163 -1.75 2.89 -4.16
C GLU A 163 -0.54 2.00 -3.85
N ASN A 164 0.46 2.52 -3.13
CA ASN A 164 1.63 1.74 -2.71
C ASN A 164 1.27 0.73 -1.61
N ASP A 165 0.54 1.16 -0.59
CA ASP A 165 0.07 0.32 0.51
C ASP A 165 -0.79 -0.83 -0.03
N TYR A 166 -1.67 -0.54 -1.00
CA TYR A 166 -2.45 -1.55 -1.71
C TYR A 166 -1.56 -2.60 -2.38
N ARG A 167 -0.54 -2.16 -3.14
CA ARG A 167 0.37 -3.08 -3.86
C ARG A 167 1.18 -3.94 -2.89
N VAL A 168 1.66 -3.37 -1.78
CA VAL A 168 2.38 -4.12 -0.73
C VAL A 168 1.45 -5.16 -0.10
N ASN A 169 0.24 -4.76 0.30
CA ASN A 169 -0.72 -5.65 0.93
C ASN A 169 -1.11 -6.82 0.01
N LEU A 170 -1.45 -6.52 -1.25
CA LEU A 170 -1.80 -7.55 -2.23
C LEU A 170 -0.65 -8.54 -2.45
N LYS A 171 0.60 -8.07 -2.51
CA LYS A 171 1.76 -8.94 -2.61
C LYS A 171 1.89 -9.84 -1.38
N SER A 172 1.80 -9.27 -0.19
CA SER A 172 1.88 -10.00 1.07
C SER A 172 0.77 -11.06 1.16
N GLU A 173 -0.44 -10.72 0.76
CA GLU A 173 -1.56 -11.67 0.71
C GLU A 173 -1.25 -12.86 -0.21
N LEU A 174 -0.79 -12.61 -1.44
CA LEU A 174 -0.42 -13.66 -2.38
C LEU A 174 0.75 -14.54 -1.89
N GLU A 175 1.74 -13.94 -1.24
CA GLU A 175 2.86 -14.66 -0.61
C GLU A 175 2.39 -15.52 0.57
N ILE A 176 1.46 -15.03 1.40
CA ILE A 176 0.88 -15.78 2.53
C ILE A 176 0.04 -16.95 2.03
N ARG A 177 -0.80 -16.76 1.01
CA ARG A 177 -1.57 -17.85 0.39
C ARG A 177 -0.65 -18.92 -0.19
N GLN A 178 0.43 -18.50 -0.86
CA GLN A 178 1.45 -19.42 -1.34
C GLN A 178 2.08 -20.25 -0.21
N LEU A 179 2.35 -19.62 0.95
CA LEU A 179 2.91 -20.34 2.09
C LEU A 179 1.91 -21.34 2.66
N HIS A 180 0.64 -20.97 2.77
CA HIS A 180 -0.44 -21.87 3.21
C HIS A 180 -0.55 -23.12 2.32
N GLU A 181 -0.64 -22.96 1.00
CA GLU A 181 -0.70 -24.12 0.08
C GLU A 181 0.46 -25.10 0.27
N LYS A 182 1.67 -24.58 0.48
CA LYS A 182 2.85 -25.43 0.71
C LYS A 182 2.77 -26.16 2.04
N ILE A 183 2.30 -25.49 3.09
CA ILE A 183 2.13 -26.07 4.41
C ILE A 183 1.07 -27.17 4.34
N ASP A 184 -0.07 -26.91 3.74
CA ASP A 184 -1.16 -27.89 3.60
C ASP A 184 -0.71 -29.11 2.81
N HIS A 185 0.00 -28.90 1.70
CA HIS A 185 0.56 -30.00 0.90
C HIS A 185 1.64 -30.80 1.64
N GLN A 186 2.38 -30.19 2.58
CA GLN A 186 3.31 -30.92 3.44
C GLN A 186 2.58 -31.69 4.54
N LEU A 187 1.58 -31.07 5.18
CA LEU A 187 0.77 -31.70 6.24
C LEU A 187 0.02 -32.93 5.72
N ALA A 188 -0.60 -32.84 4.54
CA ALA A 188 -1.27 -33.97 3.90
C ALA A 188 -0.34 -35.19 3.75
N ARG A 189 0.90 -34.97 3.29
CA ARG A 189 1.91 -36.03 3.17
C ARG A 189 2.36 -36.59 4.51
N GLN A 190 2.39 -35.78 5.57
CA GLN A 190 2.72 -36.27 6.92
C GLN A 190 1.58 -37.11 7.48
N TRP A 191 0.32 -36.72 7.26
CA TRP A 191 -0.85 -37.48 7.69
C TRP A 191 -0.96 -38.84 7.01
N GLU A 192 -0.67 -38.92 5.71
CA GLU A 192 -0.64 -40.20 4.99
C GLU A 192 0.37 -41.18 5.60
N LYS A 193 1.60 -40.71 5.90
CA LYS A 193 2.62 -41.52 6.57
C LYS A 193 2.22 -41.96 7.98
N LEU A 194 1.56 -41.08 8.73
CA LEU A 194 1.07 -41.42 10.06
C LEU A 194 -0.03 -42.49 10.00
N ALA A 195 -0.92 -42.41 9.01
CA ALA A 195 -1.96 -43.41 8.78
C ALA A 195 -1.35 -44.78 8.39
N GLU A 196 -0.36 -44.79 7.49
CA GLU A 196 0.38 -46.03 7.13
C GLU A 196 1.03 -46.68 8.36
N LEU A 197 1.72 -45.87 9.20
CA LEU A 197 2.34 -46.38 10.42
C LEU A 197 1.33 -46.93 11.43
N GLN A 198 0.15 -46.29 11.55
CA GLN A 198 -0.93 -46.80 12.39
C GLN A 198 -1.46 -48.13 11.87
N GLN A 199 -1.63 -48.26 10.56
CA GLN A 199 -2.14 -49.48 9.95
C GLN A 199 -1.17 -50.66 10.16
N ILE A 200 0.13 -50.42 10.00
CA ILE A 200 1.18 -51.41 10.32
C ILE A 200 1.13 -51.81 11.81
N GLN A 201 0.92 -50.85 12.72
CA GLN A 201 0.80 -51.18 14.16
C GLN A 201 -0.43 -52.04 14.46
N ILE A 202 -1.55 -51.82 13.78
CA ILE A 202 -2.77 -52.63 13.96
C ILE A 202 -2.53 -54.05 13.45
N GLU A 203 -1.93 -54.20 12.26
CA GLU A 203 -1.59 -55.49 11.67
C GLU A 203 -0.65 -56.31 12.59
N LEU A 204 0.40 -55.68 13.12
CA LEU A 204 1.30 -56.31 14.09
C LEU A 204 0.60 -56.74 15.39
N LEU A 205 -0.38 -55.96 15.87
CA LEU A 205 -1.17 -56.31 17.04
C LEU A 205 -2.10 -57.48 16.76
N GLU A 206 -2.69 -57.57 15.56
CA GLU A 206 -3.53 -58.70 15.14
C GLU A 206 -2.72 -59.99 15.04
N GLU A 207 -1.55 -59.96 14.39
CA GLU A 207 -0.64 -61.12 14.29
C GLU A 207 -0.18 -61.60 15.68
N GLY A 208 0.23 -60.69 16.57
CA GLY A 208 0.65 -61.03 17.93
C GLY A 208 -0.47 -61.45 18.88
N VAL A 209 -1.73 -61.25 18.49
CA VAL A 209 -2.92 -61.81 19.17
C VAL A 209 -3.23 -63.22 18.65
N ASP A 210 -3.06 -63.46 17.35
CA ASP A 210 -3.25 -64.79 16.74
C ASP A 210 -2.19 -65.80 17.21
N ASP A 211 -0.92 -65.37 17.32
CA ASP A 211 0.20 -66.21 17.80
C ASP A 211 0.08 -66.64 19.28
N ARG A 212 -0.83 -66.02 20.05
CA ARG A 212 -1.12 -66.37 21.45
C ARG A 212 -2.35 -67.27 21.63
N ARG A 213 -3.03 -67.65 20.55
CA ARG A 213 -4.28 -68.41 20.58
C ARG A 213 -4.07 -69.87 20.18
#